data_AF-A0A2D4LHA5-F1
#
_entry.id   AF-A0A2D4LHA5-F1
#
_cell.length_a   1.000
_cell.length_b   1.000
_cell.length_c   1.000
_cell.angle_alpha   90.00
_cell.angle_beta   90.00
_cell.angle_gamma   90.00
#
_symmetry.space_group_name_H-M   'P 1'
#
loop_
_entity.id
_entity.type
_entity.pdbx_description
1 polymer ?
#
loop_
_entity_poly.entity_id
_entity_poly.type
_entity_poly.pdbx_seq_one_letter_code
_entity_poly.pdbx_strand_id
1 'polypeptide(L)'
;MSAEIFFSEPKSGDMCIVSEPMPRLFRFWDISQKIFSLMGDDKLVASPNDSNSTEQLIAVLPNNALDVKKQAIFMGIQPSTVINCVQSEEGQVQLQLTGGDIMYLHKKNEKFLNFSFYSKTDGSGDTCSFESAQFPGWFLSTSSEAYKPIGLSQKGGTENILFHFQRIN
;
A
#
# COMPACT_ATOMS: atom_id res chain seq x y z
N MET A 1 -8.22 -12.74 13.17
CA MET A 1 -7.38 -13.29 12.08
C MET A 1 -6.46 -12.15 11.69
N SER A 2 -5.16 -12.25 11.93
CA SER A 2 -4.24 -11.18 11.50
C SER A 2 -4.21 -11.16 9.98
N ALA A 3 -4.62 -10.06 9.35
CA ALA A 3 -4.54 -9.88 7.91
C ALA A 3 -3.08 -9.64 7.55
N GLU A 4 -2.29 -10.71 7.47
CA GLU A 4 -0.89 -10.63 7.13
C GLU A 4 -0.74 -10.77 5.61
N ILE A 5 -0.16 -9.75 4.96
CA ILE A 5 -0.07 -9.68 3.49
C ILE A 5 0.83 -10.78 2.92
N PHE A 6 1.92 -11.10 3.63
CA PHE A 6 2.95 -12.04 3.18
C PHE A 6 3.18 -13.25 4.08
N PHE A 7 2.55 -13.31 5.26
CA PHE A 7 2.83 -14.39 6.19
C PHE A 7 1.85 -15.55 6.01
N SER A 8 2.40 -16.73 5.79
CA SER A 8 1.83 -17.99 6.25
C SER A 8 2.55 -18.35 7.56
N GLU A 9 1.82 -18.77 8.61
CA GLU A 9 2.43 -19.26 9.84
C GLU A 9 3.53 -20.29 9.52
N PRO A 10 4.79 -20.09 9.95
CA PRO A 10 5.85 -21.05 9.65
C PRO A 10 5.64 -22.31 10.48
N LYS A 11 5.52 -23.46 9.82
CA LYS A 11 5.83 -24.75 10.45
C LYS A 11 7.34 -24.83 10.55
N SER A 12 7.88 -24.64 11.76
CA SER A 12 9.29 -24.80 12.14
C SER A 12 10.23 -23.66 11.73
N GLY A 13 10.69 -22.90 12.74
CA GLY A 13 12.09 -22.53 13.03
C GLY A 13 12.91 -21.69 12.05
N ASP A 14 12.79 -21.91 10.75
CA ASP A 14 13.62 -21.29 9.72
C ASP A 14 12.78 -20.33 8.90
N MET A 15 13.06 -19.02 9.04
CA MET A 15 12.45 -18.00 8.19
C MET A 15 13.00 -18.13 6.76
N CYS A 16 12.35 -18.94 5.93
CA CYS A 16 12.63 -18.97 4.50
C CYS A 16 12.16 -17.66 3.86
N ILE A 17 13.08 -16.90 3.27
CA ILE A 17 12.74 -15.80 2.37
C ILE A 17 12.05 -16.42 1.16
N VAL A 18 10.72 -16.35 1.11
CA VAL A 18 9.97 -16.83 -0.06
C VAL A 18 10.26 -15.87 -1.20
N SER A 19 10.94 -16.34 -2.23
CA SER A 19 11.10 -15.63 -3.49
C SER A 19 9.73 -15.56 -4.17
N GLU A 20 9.07 -14.39 -4.15
CA GLU A 20 7.81 -14.18 -4.86
C GLU A 20 8.09 -13.99 -6.36
N PRO A 21 7.66 -14.92 -7.25
CA PRO A 21 7.97 -14.84 -8.68
C PRO A 21 7.15 -13.75 -9.40
N MET A 22 6.04 -13.32 -8.80
CA MET A 22 5.14 -12.30 -9.32
C MET A 22 4.52 -11.50 -8.16
N PRO A 23 4.10 -10.24 -8.39
CA PRO A 23 3.38 -9.47 -7.38
C PRO A 23 2.05 -10.13 -7.02
N ARG A 24 1.70 -10.09 -5.74
CA ARG A 24 0.35 -10.46 -5.28
C ARG A 24 -0.60 -9.29 -5.56
N LEU A 25 -1.78 -9.59 -6.11
CA LEU A 25 -2.79 -8.58 -6.41
C LEU A 25 -3.81 -8.49 -5.27
N PHE A 26 -4.15 -7.26 -4.89
CA PHE A 26 -5.08 -6.99 -3.81
C PHE A 26 -6.13 -5.95 -4.22
N ARG A 27 -7.36 -6.20 -3.77
CA ARG A 27 -8.43 -5.19 -3.68
C ARG A 27 -8.21 -4.38 -2.42
N PHE A 28 -8.48 -3.08 -2.47
CA PHE A 28 -8.40 -2.17 -1.33
C PHE A 28 -9.68 -1.35 -1.23
N TRP A 29 -10.22 -1.23 -0.02
CA TRP A 29 -11.27 -0.27 0.28
C TRP A 29 -11.10 0.33 1.68
N ASP A 30 -11.46 1.61 1.82
CA ASP A 30 -11.43 2.28 3.10
C ASP A 30 -12.63 1.91 3.99
N ILE A 31 -12.60 2.34 5.25
CA ILE A 31 -13.69 2.13 6.21
C ILE A 31 -15.02 2.82 5.81
N SER A 32 -14.99 3.74 4.86
CA SER A 32 -16.16 4.37 4.26
C SER A 32 -16.64 3.66 2.98
N GLN A 33 -16.14 2.44 2.72
CA GLN A 33 -16.48 1.61 1.57
C GLN A 33 -16.10 2.23 0.22
N LYS A 34 -15.08 3.10 0.18
CA LYS A 34 -14.51 3.59 -1.08
C LYS A 34 -13.39 2.68 -1.54
N ILE A 35 -13.48 2.22 -2.79
CA ILE A 35 -12.46 1.39 -3.43
C ILE A 35 -11.39 2.26 -4.08
N PHE A 36 -10.22 1.69 -4.34
CA PHE A 36 -9.23 2.34 -5.20
C PHE A 36 -9.66 2.23 -6.67
N SER A 37 -9.57 3.34 -7.40
CA SER A 37 -9.89 3.44 -8.82
C SER A 37 -8.87 4.31 -9.53
N LEU A 38 -8.73 4.13 -10.86
CA LEU A 38 -8.00 5.06 -11.70
C LEU A 38 -8.95 6.08 -12.33
N MET A 39 -8.54 7.35 -12.28
CA MET A 39 -9.20 8.45 -12.98
C MET A 39 -8.23 9.03 -14.01
N GLY A 40 -8.49 8.74 -15.29
CA GLY A 40 -7.49 8.97 -16.35
C GLY A 40 -6.33 7.97 -16.24
N ASP A 41 -5.16 8.35 -16.76
CA ASP A 41 -4.04 7.42 -16.94
C ASP A 41 -3.12 7.30 -15.69
N ASP A 42 -3.15 8.30 -14.79
CA ASP A 42 -2.10 8.47 -13.77
C ASP A 42 -2.60 8.97 -12.40
N LYS A 43 -3.92 8.88 -12.12
CA LYS A 43 -4.46 9.30 -10.81
C LYS A 43 -5.19 8.16 -10.14
N LEU A 44 -4.57 7.63 -9.08
CA LEU A 44 -5.24 6.73 -8.14
C LEU A 44 -6.13 7.56 -7.21
N VAL A 45 -7.42 7.25 -7.18
CA VAL A 45 -8.45 7.94 -6.39
C VAL A 45 -9.24 6.95 -5.54
N ALA A 46 -9.93 7.45 -4.52
CA ALA A 46 -10.91 6.68 -3.75
C ALA A 46 -12.33 6.95 -4.28
N SER A 47 -12.96 5.95 -4.89
CA SER A 47 -14.30 6.07 -5.48
C SER A 47 -15.32 5.26 -4.67
N PRO A 48 -16.62 5.64 -4.67
CA PRO A 48 -17.66 4.79 -4.09
C PRO A 48 -17.69 3.43 -4.78
N ASN A 49 -17.95 2.37 -4.03
CA ASN A 49 -18.11 1.02 -4.57
C ASN A 49 -19.50 0.84 -5.20
N ASP A 50 -19.72 1.46 -6.36
CA ASP A 50 -20.95 1.36 -7.14
C ASP A 50 -20.68 0.94 -8.60
N SER A 51 -21.73 0.82 -9.41
CA SER A 51 -21.64 0.35 -10.79
C SER A 51 -20.84 1.24 -11.73
N ASN A 52 -20.53 2.48 -11.34
CA ASN A 52 -19.79 3.44 -12.17
C ASN A 52 -18.28 3.43 -11.89
N SER A 53 -17.85 2.73 -10.85
CA SER A 53 -16.45 2.70 -10.43
C SER A 53 -15.74 1.45 -10.95
N THR A 54 -14.59 1.65 -11.60
CA THR A 54 -13.69 0.56 -11.97
C THR A 54 -12.66 0.39 -10.88
N GLU A 55 -12.63 -0.79 -10.27
CA GLU A 55 -11.65 -1.11 -9.24
C GLU A 55 -10.23 -1.21 -9.84
N GLN A 56 -9.28 -0.57 -9.16
CA GLN A 56 -7.86 -0.71 -9.42
C GLN A 56 -7.23 -1.69 -8.42
N LEU A 57 -6.72 -2.81 -8.93
CA LEU A 57 -5.95 -3.75 -8.12
C LEU A 57 -4.56 -3.19 -7.80
N ILE A 58 -4.11 -3.39 -6.58
CA ILE A 58 -2.77 -3.01 -6.14
C ILE A 58 -1.87 -4.24 -6.17
N ALA A 59 -0.78 -4.13 -6.91
CA ALA A 59 0.31 -5.08 -6.91
C ALA A 59 1.19 -4.85 -5.67
N VAL A 60 1.43 -5.91 -4.91
CA VAL A 60 2.18 -5.84 -3.66
C VAL A 60 3.30 -6.88 -3.67
N LEU A 61 4.48 -6.48 -3.22
CA LEU A 61 5.64 -7.35 -2.99
C LEU A 61 6.29 -7.02 -1.65
N PRO A 62 6.95 -7.98 -0.98
CA PRO A 62 7.64 -7.69 0.26
C PRO A 62 8.95 -6.92 -0.02
N ASN A 63 9.31 -6.01 0.89
CA ASN A 63 10.64 -5.44 0.94
C ASN A 63 11.48 -6.14 2.01
N ASN A 64 12.20 -7.19 1.58
CA ASN A 64 13.02 -8.02 2.45
C ASN A 64 14.33 -7.34 2.90
N ALA A 65 14.67 -6.17 2.35
CA ALA A 65 15.83 -5.38 2.79
C ALA A 65 15.54 -4.57 4.08
N LEU A 66 14.27 -4.50 4.48
CA LEU A 66 13.83 -3.93 5.76
C LEU A 66 13.51 -5.05 6.76
N ASP A 67 13.26 -4.67 8.01
CA ASP A 67 12.91 -5.61 9.07
C ASP A 67 11.65 -6.40 8.70
N VAL A 68 11.82 -7.69 8.39
CA VAL A 68 10.76 -8.60 7.96
C VAL A 68 9.60 -8.62 8.96
N LYS A 69 9.89 -8.46 10.27
CA LYS A 69 8.85 -8.46 11.32
C LYS A 69 7.91 -7.26 11.24
N LYS A 70 8.30 -6.19 10.53
CA LYS A 70 7.50 -4.97 10.36
C LYS A 70 6.61 -4.99 9.11
N GLN A 71 6.59 -6.11 8.37
CA GLN A 71 5.76 -6.28 7.16
C GLN A 71 5.97 -5.14 6.16
N ALA A 72 7.24 -4.87 5.81
CA ALA A 72 7.56 -3.85 4.81
C ALA A 72 7.17 -4.34 3.41
N ILE A 73 6.50 -3.48 2.65
CA ILE A 73 5.96 -3.81 1.33
C ILE A 73 6.20 -2.69 0.32
N PHE A 74 6.40 -3.08 -0.93
CA PHE A 74 6.26 -2.23 -2.10
C PHE A 74 4.81 -2.29 -2.59
N MET A 75 4.32 -1.18 -3.14
CA MET A 75 3.02 -1.12 -3.80
C MET A 75 3.15 -0.52 -5.20
N GLY A 76 2.32 -0.99 -6.12
CA GLY A 76 2.25 -0.47 -7.47
C GLY A 76 0.91 -0.78 -8.15
N ILE A 77 0.71 -0.17 -9.30
CA ILE A 77 -0.39 -0.47 -10.22
C ILE A 77 0.23 -0.98 -11.52
N GLN A 78 -0.30 -2.08 -12.04
CA GLN A 78 0.26 -2.73 -13.23
C GLN A 78 0.03 -1.88 -14.50
N PRO A 79 0.92 -1.97 -15.51
CA PRO A 79 2.11 -2.84 -15.53
C PRO A 79 3.39 -2.21 -14.96
N SER A 80 3.50 -0.88 -14.91
CA SER A 80 4.81 -0.21 -14.72
C SER A 80 4.73 1.08 -13.91
N THR A 81 3.90 1.11 -12.86
CA THR A 81 3.79 2.27 -11.99
C THR A 81 3.90 1.83 -10.54
N VAL A 82 4.79 2.49 -9.80
CA VAL A 82 5.05 2.23 -8.38
C VAL A 82 4.63 3.43 -7.54
N ILE A 83 4.16 3.15 -6.33
CA ILE A 83 3.80 4.18 -5.36
C ILE A 83 5.08 4.59 -4.61
N ASN A 84 5.36 5.90 -4.57
CA ASN A 84 6.38 6.45 -3.71
C ASN A 84 5.87 7.62 -2.86
N CYS A 85 6.55 7.84 -1.74
CA CYS A 85 6.40 9.02 -0.92
C CYS A 85 7.54 9.97 -1.23
N VAL A 86 7.21 11.24 -1.47
CA VAL A 86 8.19 12.30 -1.71
C VAL A 86 7.90 13.49 -0.81
N GLN A 87 8.88 14.35 -0.63
CA GLN A 87 8.72 15.64 0.03
C GLN A 87 9.01 16.74 -0.99
N SER A 88 8.11 17.71 -1.12
CA SER A 88 8.33 18.88 -1.98
C SER A 88 9.41 19.80 -1.39
N GLU A 89 9.89 20.75 -2.19
CA GLU A 89 10.84 21.79 -1.72
C GLU A 89 10.26 22.62 -0.56
N GLU A 90 8.93 22.78 -0.52
CA GLU A 90 8.21 23.46 0.56
C GLU A 90 8.00 22.59 1.80
N GLY A 91 8.51 21.35 1.79
CA GLY A 91 8.47 20.43 2.92
C GLY A 91 7.19 19.60 3.02
N GLN A 92 6.28 19.67 2.04
CA GLN A 92 5.03 18.91 2.05
C GLN A 92 5.28 17.45 1.65
N VAL A 93 4.85 16.51 2.49
CA VAL A 93 4.94 15.06 2.22
C VAL A 93 3.73 14.64 1.38
N GLN A 94 3.96 13.93 0.29
CA GLN A 94 2.92 13.53 -0.65
C GLN A 94 3.16 12.15 -1.25
N LEU A 95 2.06 11.50 -1.63
CA LEU A 95 2.08 10.27 -2.42
C LEU A 95 2.22 10.63 -3.90
N GLN A 96 3.06 9.90 -4.62
CA GLN A 96 3.23 10.03 -6.05
C GLN A 96 3.17 8.65 -6.73
N LEU A 97 2.60 8.64 -7.93
CA LEU A 97 2.72 7.53 -8.86
C LEU A 97 3.90 7.81 -9.78
N THR A 98 4.88 6.91 -9.78
CA THR A 98 6.10 7.05 -10.59
C THR A 98 6.24 5.86 -11.51
N GLY A 99 6.67 6.09 -12.76
CA GLY A 99 7.00 5.00 -13.67
C GLY A 99 8.11 4.11 -13.10
N GLY A 100 7.89 2.80 -13.05
CA GLY A 100 8.85 1.85 -12.48
C GLY A 100 8.31 0.43 -12.39
N ASP A 101 9.23 -0.52 -12.22
CA ASP A 101 8.91 -1.94 -12.07
C ASP A 101 9.02 -2.37 -10.61
N ILE A 102 7.91 -2.78 -10.01
CA ILE A 102 7.87 -3.27 -8.63
C ILE A 102 8.70 -4.55 -8.44
N MET A 103 8.82 -5.39 -9.48
CA MET A 103 9.67 -6.59 -9.45
C MET A 103 11.16 -6.21 -9.43
N TYR A 104 11.55 -5.14 -10.12
CA TYR A 104 12.90 -4.60 -10.04
C TYR A 104 13.23 -4.18 -8.60
N LEU A 105 12.34 -3.42 -7.95
CA LEU A 105 12.52 -2.99 -6.56
C LEU A 105 12.71 -4.19 -5.63
N HIS A 106 11.84 -5.20 -5.75
CA HIS A 106 11.91 -6.42 -4.95
C HIS A 106 13.23 -7.19 -5.17
N LYS A 107 13.60 -7.46 -6.43
CA LYS A 107 14.78 -8.27 -6.77
C LYS A 107 16.09 -7.59 -6.43
N LYS A 108 16.13 -6.25 -6.51
CA LYS A 108 17.33 -5.47 -6.21
C LYS A 108 17.67 -5.55 -4.71
N ASN A 109 16.69 -5.81 -3.85
CA ASN A 109 16.87 -6.06 -2.41
C ASN A 109 17.64 -4.94 -1.70
N GLU A 110 17.34 -3.69 -2.06
CA GLU A 110 17.80 -2.49 -1.36
C GLU A 110 16.65 -1.89 -0.55
N LYS A 111 16.99 -1.01 0.41
CA LYS A 111 16.00 -0.50 1.37
C LYS A 111 14.83 0.25 0.73
N PHE A 112 15.07 1.03 -0.33
CA PHE A 112 14.03 1.80 -1.05
C PHE A 112 12.93 2.39 -0.16
N LEU A 113 13.34 3.16 0.87
CA LEU A 113 12.44 3.64 1.92
C LEU A 113 11.27 4.45 1.36
N ASN A 114 11.53 5.27 0.34
CA ASN A 114 10.53 6.10 -0.32
C ASN A 114 9.48 5.30 -1.10
N PHE A 115 9.75 4.05 -1.47
CA PHE A 115 8.78 3.16 -2.12
C PHE A 115 8.11 2.18 -1.14
N SER A 116 8.47 2.25 0.14
CA SER A 116 8.12 1.23 1.12
C SER A 116 7.07 1.72 2.11
N PHE A 117 6.11 0.85 2.39
CA PHE A 117 5.14 1.02 3.47
C PHE A 117 5.26 -0.13 4.47
N TYR A 118 5.05 0.15 5.75
CA TYR A 118 4.84 -0.87 6.77
C TYR A 118 3.35 -1.14 6.92
N SER A 119 2.92 -2.37 6.66
CA SER A 119 1.55 -2.78 6.93
C SER A 119 1.37 -3.11 8.41
N LYS A 120 0.36 -2.53 9.04
CA LYS A 120 0.06 -2.73 10.46
C LYS A 120 -1.42 -3.00 10.63
N THR A 121 -1.76 -4.11 11.28
CA THR A 121 -3.11 -4.32 11.81
C THR A 121 -3.34 -3.35 12.96
N ASP A 122 -4.31 -2.45 12.83
CA ASP A 122 -4.67 -1.52 13.90
C ASP A 122 -5.83 -2.10 14.73
N GLY A 123 -5.51 -2.58 15.94
CA GLY A 123 -6.51 -3.01 16.93
C GLY A 123 -7.10 -4.42 16.71
N SER A 124 -8.38 -4.60 17.06
CA SER A 124 -9.09 -5.89 17.08
C SER A 124 -9.89 -6.19 15.81
N GLY A 125 -9.67 -5.46 14.72
CA GLY A 125 -10.48 -5.51 13.49
C GLY A 125 -9.76 -6.07 12.27
N ASP A 126 -10.50 -6.19 11.17
CA ASP A 126 -10.03 -6.63 9.85
C ASP A 126 -9.46 -5.47 8.99
N THR A 127 -8.96 -4.42 9.66
CA THR A 127 -8.41 -3.22 9.01
C THR A 127 -6.92 -3.07 9.28
N CYS A 128 -6.19 -2.59 8.28
CA CYS A 128 -4.79 -2.22 8.42
C CYS A 128 -4.56 -0.77 8.01
N SER A 129 -3.52 -0.17 8.59
CA SER A 129 -2.88 1.03 8.06
C SER A 129 -1.57 0.70 7.36
N PHE A 130 -1.12 1.65 6.55
CA PHE A 130 0.09 1.54 5.75
C PHE A 130 0.94 2.77 5.97
N GLU A 131 1.95 2.66 6.83
CA GLU A 131 2.81 3.77 7.21
C GLU A 131 4.00 3.90 6.27
N SER A 132 4.33 5.10 5.81
CA SER A 132 5.52 5.35 5.00
C SER A 132 6.80 4.99 5.76
N ALA A 133 7.68 4.21 5.15
CA ALA A 133 8.99 3.90 5.73
C ALA A 133 9.97 5.08 5.64
N GLN A 134 9.79 5.97 4.66
CA GLN A 134 10.59 7.19 4.49
C GLN A 134 10.16 8.31 5.43
N PHE A 135 8.85 8.42 5.69
CA PHE A 135 8.28 9.47 6.53
C PHE A 135 7.44 8.86 7.67
N PRO A 136 8.09 8.41 8.78
CA PRO A 136 7.38 7.86 9.93
C PRO A 136 6.28 8.81 10.44
N GLY A 137 5.13 8.24 10.80
CA GLY A 137 3.92 8.97 11.19
C GLY A 137 3.01 9.41 10.04
N TRP A 138 3.42 9.22 8.78
CA TRP A 138 2.58 9.45 7.60
C TRP A 138 2.03 8.13 7.07
N PHE A 139 0.72 8.07 6.86
CA PHE A 139 -0.01 6.88 6.46
C PHE A 139 -0.70 7.09 5.12
N LEU A 140 -0.79 6.04 4.31
CA LEU A 140 -1.69 6.00 3.16
C LEU A 140 -3.09 6.46 3.59
N SER A 141 -3.73 7.33 2.81
CA SER A 141 -5.03 7.87 3.22
C SER A 141 -5.97 8.20 2.08
N THR A 142 -7.25 8.30 2.42
CA THR A 142 -8.33 8.75 1.54
C THR A 142 -9.13 9.86 2.17
N SER A 143 -9.60 10.77 1.32
CA SER A 143 -10.50 11.84 1.75
C SER A 143 -11.86 11.30 2.15
N SER A 144 -12.57 12.06 2.99
CA SER A 144 -14.00 11.87 3.20
C SER A 144 -14.80 12.09 1.92
N GLU A 145 -14.32 12.95 1.02
CA GLU A 145 -14.94 13.19 -0.28
C GLU A 145 -14.60 12.07 -1.30
N ALA A 146 -15.58 11.71 -2.11
CA ALA A 146 -15.40 10.76 -3.21
C ALA A 146 -14.52 11.34 -4.34
N TYR A 147 -13.86 10.45 -5.07
CA TYR A 147 -13.03 10.74 -6.25
C TYR A 147 -11.84 11.67 -5.99
N LYS A 148 -11.43 11.83 -4.73
CA LYS A 148 -10.18 12.51 -4.38
C LYS A 148 -8.99 11.56 -4.55
N PRO A 149 -7.80 12.09 -4.89
CA PRO A 149 -6.58 11.30 -4.94
C PRO A 149 -6.29 10.56 -3.65
N ILE A 150 -5.72 9.37 -3.76
CA ILE A 150 -5.11 8.68 -2.61
C ILE A 150 -3.87 9.48 -2.20
N GLY A 151 -3.71 9.71 -0.90
CA GLY A 151 -2.69 10.60 -0.37
C GLY A 151 -1.93 10.01 0.82
N LEU A 152 -1.28 10.92 1.55
CA LEU A 152 -0.68 10.65 2.85
C LEU A 152 -1.27 11.59 3.90
N SER A 153 -1.52 11.09 5.10
CA SER A 153 -1.92 11.91 6.24
C SER A 153 -1.41 11.35 7.55
N GLN A 154 -1.44 12.16 8.60
CA GLN A 154 -1.06 11.76 9.96
C GLN A 154 -2.28 11.29 10.76
N LYS A 155 -2.05 10.46 11.78
CA LYS A 155 -3.09 10.02 12.72
C LYS A 155 -3.78 11.23 13.38
N GLY A 156 -5.10 11.16 13.51
CA GLY A 156 -5.92 12.22 14.12
C GLY A 156 -6.41 13.30 13.16
N GLY A 157 -6.08 13.21 11.87
CA GLY A 157 -6.67 14.04 10.82
C GLY A 157 -8.10 13.63 10.44
N THR A 158 -8.68 14.35 9.47
CA THR A 158 -10.02 14.08 8.91
C THR A 158 -10.04 12.98 7.84
N GLU A 159 -8.87 12.54 7.40
CA GLU A 159 -8.69 11.54 6.36
C GLU A 159 -8.79 10.11 6.94
N ASN A 160 -9.29 9.17 6.13
CA ASN A 160 -9.30 7.76 6.50
C ASN A 160 -7.90 7.17 6.26
N ILE A 161 -7.33 6.49 7.25
CA ILE A 161 -6.04 5.80 7.17
C ILE A 161 -6.16 4.28 7.34
N LEU A 162 -7.40 3.80 7.51
CA LEU A 162 -7.71 2.40 7.77
C LEU A 162 -8.35 1.80 6.53
N PHE A 163 -7.81 0.67 6.11
CA PHE A 163 -8.24 -0.04 4.92
C PHE A 163 -8.50 -1.50 5.23
N HIS A 164 -9.52 -2.02 4.57
CA HIS A 164 -9.65 -3.44 4.32
C HIS A 164 -8.95 -3.77 3.01
N PHE A 165 -8.46 -5.00 2.89
CA PHE A 165 -7.89 -5.49 1.65
C PHE A 165 -8.11 -6.99 1.49
N GLN A 166 -8.18 -7.45 0.24
CA GLN A 166 -8.41 -8.84 -0.09
C GLN A 166 -7.51 -9.28 -1.24
N ARG A 167 -6.81 -10.41 -1.07
CA ARG A 167 -6.01 -11.01 -2.14
C ARG A 167 -6.91 -11.53 -3.25
N ILE A 168 -6.55 -11.24 -4.50
CA ILE A 168 -7.12 -11.88 -5.68
C ILE A 168 -6.40 -13.21 -5.92
N ASN A 169 -7.19 -14.27 -6.11
CA ASN A 169 -6.71 -15.62 -6.41
C ASN A 169 -6.53 -15.83 -7.91
#